data_AF-A0A2Z6RTM7-F1
#
_entry.id   AF-A0A2Z6RTM7-F1
#
_cell.length_a   1.000
_cell.length_b   1.000
_cell.length_c   1.000
_cell.angle_alpha   90.00
_cell.angle_beta   90.00
_cell.angle_gamma   90.00
#
_symmetry.space_group_name_H-M   'P 1'
#
loop_
_entity.id
_entity.type
_entity.pdbx_description
1 polymer ?
#
loop_
_entity_poly.entity_id
_entity_poly.type
_entity_poly.pdbx_seq_one_letter_code
_entity_poly.pdbx_strand_id
1 'polypeptide(L)'
;MSNLLFPSSRTYYATQLNQFPSSIKNDIWRRLSTRKYPLTIEEASSIHPEVEELLNRGVANYAKKKDRQRLKTIANTTPGGIDTFNRLVLFEQSLSEREKGIIDQEDSVAST
;
A
#
# COMPACT_ATOMS: atom_id res chain seq x y z
N MET A 1 3.60 -7.78 -25.80
CA MET A 1 3.37 -7.45 -24.38
C MET A 1 3.89 -6.05 -24.16
N SER A 2 3.01 -5.07 -24.01
CA SER A 2 3.39 -3.67 -23.83
C SER A 2 4.10 -3.52 -22.49
N ASN A 3 5.37 -3.14 -22.54
CA ASN A 3 6.12 -2.66 -21.39
C ASN A 3 5.42 -1.37 -20.92
N LEU A 4 4.50 -1.49 -19.97
CA LEU A 4 3.88 -0.37 -19.26
C LEU A 4 4.95 0.26 -18.38
N LEU A 5 5.88 0.98 -19.02
CA LEU A 5 6.82 1.85 -18.36
C LEU A 5 5.98 2.97 -17.75
N PHE A 6 5.79 2.91 -16.44
CA PHE A 6 5.53 4.11 -15.64
C PHE A 6 6.49 5.18 -16.16
N PRO A 7 6.03 6.39 -16.53
CA PRO A 7 6.88 7.39 -17.16
C PRO A 7 8.10 7.65 -16.27
N SER A 8 9.22 7.04 -16.66
CA SER A 8 10.41 6.92 -15.82
C SER A 8 11.38 8.08 -16.05
N SER A 9 11.08 8.95 -17.02
CA SER A 9 12.04 9.91 -17.52
C SER A 9 12.03 11.26 -16.80
N ARG A 10 11.07 11.57 -15.92
CA ARG A 10 11.00 12.88 -15.24
C ARG A 10 10.13 12.97 -13.97
N THR A 11 10.01 11.90 -13.19
CA THR A 11 9.01 11.87 -12.11
C THR A 11 9.58 12.32 -10.76
N TYR A 12 8.95 13.36 -10.20
CA TYR A 12 9.05 13.80 -8.80
C TYR A 12 8.99 12.62 -7.80
N TYR A 13 8.30 11.54 -8.19
CA TYR A 13 8.08 10.32 -7.43
C TYR A 13 9.17 9.23 -7.52
N ALA A 14 10.32 9.51 -8.16
CA ALA A 14 11.36 8.51 -8.39
C ALA A 14 11.83 7.78 -7.12
N THR A 15 11.91 8.49 -5.99
CA THR A 15 12.31 7.93 -4.69
C THR A 15 11.33 6.88 -4.16
N GLN A 16 10.02 7.09 -4.30
CA GLN A 16 9.01 6.11 -3.92
C GLN A 16 8.97 4.96 -4.90
N LEU A 17 9.04 5.26 -6.21
CA LEU A 17 9.04 4.24 -7.25
C LEU A 17 10.23 3.28 -7.10
N ASN A 18 11.41 3.76 -6.73
CA ASN A 18 12.57 2.90 -6.51
C ASN A 18 12.42 1.92 -5.34
N GLN A 19 11.47 2.14 -4.43
CA GLN A 19 11.16 1.20 -3.36
C GLN A 19 10.28 0.03 -3.83
N PHE A 20 9.69 0.13 -5.02
CA PHE A 20 8.80 -0.89 -5.56
C PHE A 20 9.49 -1.86 -6.51
N PRO A 21 9.17 -3.17 -6.40
CA PRO A 21 9.36 -4.12 -7.48
C PRO A 21 8.56 -3.71 -8.73
N SER A 22 9.01 -4.14 -9.91
CA SER A 22 8.36 -3.83 -11.18
C SER A 22 6.89 -4.26 -11.24
N SER A 23 6.52 -5.36 -10.56
CA SER A 23 5.12 -5.82 -10.47
C SER A 23 4.20 -4.79 -9.79
N ILE A 24 4.68 -4.15 -8.72
CA ILE A 24 3.91 -3.14 -7.98
C ILE A 24 3.82 -1.85 -8.79
N LYS A 25 4.90 -1.44 -9.47
CA LYS A 25 4.87 -0.30 -10.40
C LYS A 25 3.79 -0.48 -11.48
N ASN A 26 3.72 -1.67 -12.08
CA ASN A 26 2.71 -2.00 -13.08
C ASN A 26 1.30 -2.03 -12.50
N ASP A 27 1.14 -2.51 -11.26
CA ASP A 27 -0.16 -2.52 -10.57
C ASP A 27 -0.68 -1.11 -10.32
N ILE A 28 0.19 -0.23 -9.82
CA ILE A 28 -0.10 1.18 -9.57
C ILE A 28 -0.47 1.87 -10.89
N TRP A 29 0.32 1.67 -11.94
CA TRP A 29 0.00 2.22 -13.26
C TRP A 29 -1.36 1.74 -13.78
N ARG A 30 -1.64 0.44 -13.65
CA ARG A 30 -2.92 -0.13 -14.06
C ARG A 30 -4.08 0.57 -13.34
N ARG A 31 -3.98 0.79 -12.04
CA ARG A 31 -5.02 1.48 -11.26
C ARG A 31 -5.23 2.93 -11.72
N LEU A 32 -4.15 3.64 -12.04
CA LEU A 32 -4.24 5.01 -12.56
C LEU A 32 -4.88 5.07 -13.95
N SER A 33 -4.62 4.07 -14.81
CA SER A 33 -5.18 4.02 -16.17
C SER A 33 -6.60 3.44 -16.24
N THR A 34 -7.02 2.60 -15.30
CA THR A 34 -8.34 1.94 -15.33
C THR A 34 -9.39 2.61 -14.46
N ARG A 35 -9.06 3.71 -13.79
CA ARG A 35 -10.02 4.46 -12.95
C ARG A 35 -11.09 5.16 -13.80
N LYS A 36 -12.16 5.63 -13.15
CA LYS A 36 -13.29 6.31 -13.81
C LYS A 36 -12.86 7.49 -14.69
N TYR A 37 -11.83 8.23 -14.29
CA TYR A 37 -11.22 9.31 -15.05
C TYR A 37 -9.73 9.03 -15.24
N PRO A 38 -9.33 8.21 -16.24
CA PRO A 38 -7.94 7.81 -16.44
C PRO A 38 -7.01 9.02 -16.49
N LEU A 39 -5.91 8.93 -15.76
CA LEU A 39 -4.91 9.97 -15.69
C LEU A 39 -4.02 9.84 -16.93
N THR A 40 -3.76 10.95 -17.63
CA THR A 40 -2.81 10.93 -18.75
C THR A 40 -1.38 10.71 -18.24
N ILE A 41 -0.46 10.31 -19.13
CA ILE A 41 0.95 10.12 -18.77
C ILE A 41 1.55 11.41 -18.21
N GLU A 42 1.19 12.55 -18.78
CA GLU A 42 1.69 13.87 -18.37
C GLU A 42 1.17 14.26 -16.99
N GLU A 43 -0.14 14.10 -16.74
CA GLU A 43 -0.73 14.40 -15.43
C GLU A 43 -0.23 13.45 -14.35
N ALA A 44 -0.06 12.16 -14.65
CA ALA A 44 0.47 11.18 -13.72
C ALA A 44 1.98 11.36 -13.45
N SER A 45 2.68 12.02 -14.38
CA SER A 45 4.09 12.39 -14.21
C SER A 45 4.27 13.69 -13.43
N SER A 46 3.25 14.55 -13.42
CA SER A 46 3.20 15.80 -12.68
C SER A 46 2.90 15.57 -11.19
N ILE A 47 3.03 16.62 -10.39
CA ILE A 47 2.68 16.59 -8.96
C ILE A 47 1.15 16.54 -8.86
N HIS A 48 0.61 15.33 -8.74
CA HIS A 48 -0.83 15.07 -8.64
C HIS A 48 -1.15 14.43 -7.28
N PRO A 49 -2.03 15.03 -6.47
CA PRO A 49 -2.24 14.61 -5.07
C PRO A 49 -2.70 13.15 -4.97
N GLU A 50 -3.58 12.69 -5.86
CA GLU A 50 -4.02 11.29 -5.86
C GLU A 50 -2.91 10.30 -6.22
N VAL A 51 -1.94 10.70 -7.05
CA VAL A 51 -0.79 9.85 -7.39
C VAL A 51 0.13 9.75 -6.19
N GLU A 52 0.37 10.87 -5.52
CA GLU A 52 1.18 10.93 -4.30
C GLU A 52 0.58 10.09 -3.17
N GLU A 53 -0.72 10.22 -2.91
CA GLU A 53 -1.42 9.42 -1.90
C GLU A 53 -1.33 7.93 -2.22
N LEU A 54 -1.58 7.55 -3.48
CA LEU A 54 -1.55 6.17 -3.92
C LEU A 54 -0.14 5.56 -3.83
N LEU A 55 0.90 6.34 -4.16
CA LEU A 55 2.29 5.92 -4.01
C LEU A 55 2.71 5.80 -2.54
N ASN A 56 2.39 6.78 -1.70
CA ASN A 56 2.67 6.74 -0.26
C ASN A 56 2.02 5.54 0.41
N ARG A 57 0.73 5.33 0.13
CA ARG A 57 -0.02 4.16 0.60
C ARG A 57 0.59 2.87 0.05
N GLY A 58 1.00 2.87 -1.21
CA GLY A 58 1.71 1.75 -1.83
C GLY A 58 2.98 1.37 -1.08
N VAL A 59 3.82 2.37 -0.76
CA VAL A 59 5.11 2.19 -0.06
C VAL A 59 4.86 1.59 1.32
N ALA A 60 3.97 2.20 2.10
CA ALA A 60 3.63 1.74 3.43
C ALA A 60 3.09 0.30 3.41
N ASN A 61 2.18 -0.01 2.48
CA ASN A 61 1.62 -1.35 2.34
C ASN A 61 2.67 -2.39 1.92
N TYR A 62 3.57 -2.03 1.00
CA TYR A 62 4.62 -2.93 0.57
C TYR A 62 5.61 -3.22 1.69
N ALA A 63 6.04 -2.20 2.43
CA ALA A 63 6.91 -2.35 3.59
C ALA A 63 6.27 -3.29 4.65
N LYS A 64 5.01 -3.02 5.03
CA LYS A 64 4.25 -3.89 5.96
C LYS A 64 4.18 -5.33 5.47
N LYS A 65 3.86 -5.56 4.20
CA LYS A 65 3.79 -6.91 3.62
C LYS A 65 5.14 -7.62 3.62
N LYS A 66 6.21 -6.90 3.27
CA LYS A 66 7.58 -7.43 3.25
C LYS A 66 8.02 -7.86 4.66
N ASP A 67 7.78 -7.03 5.67
CA ASP A 67 8.11 -7.35 7.06
C ASP A 67 7.26 -8.51 7.59
N ARG A 68 5.97 -8.52 7.28
CA ARG A 68 5.08 -9.64 7.63
C ARG A 68 5.56 -10.96 7.02
N GLN A 69 5.99 -10.94 5.75
CA GLN A 69 6.54 -12.13 5.11
C GLN A 69 7.85 -12.56 5.75
N ARG A 70 8.73 -11.63 6.12
CA ARG A 70 9.97 -11.92 6.87
C ARG A 70 9.66 -12.61 8.20
N LEU A 71 8.74 -12.05 8.99
CA LEU A 71 8.32 -12.62 10.27
C LEU A 71 7.70 -14.00 10.11
N LYS A 72 6.86 -14.20 9.08
CA LYS A 72 6.28 -15.51 8.78
C LYS A 72 7.35 -16.56 8.51
N THR A 73 8.40 -16.21 7.74
CA THR A 73 9.51 -17.11 7.48
C THR A 73 10.26 -17.49 8.76
N ILE A 74 10.52 -16.52 9.64
CA ILE A 74 11.16 -16.78 10.95
C ILE A 74 10.26 -17.67 11.82
N ALA A 75 8.97 -17.39 11.87
CA ALA A 75 7.99 -18.16 12.62
C ALA A 75 7.94 -19.63 12.17
N ASN A 76 8.10 -19.92 10.88
CA ASN A 76 8.15 -21.29 10.35
C ASN A 76 9.35 -22.08 10.88
N THR A 77 10.47 -21.42 11.19
CA THR A 77 11.70 -22.07 11.68
C THR A 77 11.77 -22.17 13.20
N THR A 78 10.88 -21.48 13.92
CA THR A 78 10.85 -21.45 15.38
C THR A 78 9.80 -22.43 15.92
N PRO A 79 10.12 -23.31 16.89
CA PRO A 79 9.12 -24.16 17.54
C PRO A 79 7.97 -23.33 18.14
N GLY A 80 6.72 -23.62 17.75
CA GLY A 80 5.54 -22.85 18.18
C GLY A 80 5.44 -21.43 17.59
N GLY A 81 6.37 -21.03 16.72
CA GLY A 81 6.42 -19.69 16.15
C GLY A 81 5.21 -19.38 15.27
N ILE A 82 4.71 -20.35 14.50
CA ILE A 82 3.55 -20.15 13.62
C ILE A 82 2.25 -19.91 14.39
N ASP A 83 2.03 -20.63 15.49
CA ASP A 83 0.86 -20.37 16.35
C ASP A 83 0.92 -18.94 16.91
N THR A 84 2.08 -18.54 17.45
CA THR A 84 2.32 -17.19 17.95
C THR A 84 2.10 -16.12 16.88
N PHE A 85 2.64 -16.34 15.67
CA PHE A 85 2.47 -15.42 14.55
C PHE A 85 1.00 -15.27 14.15
N ASN A 86 0.25 -16.37 14.06
CA ASN A 86 -1.17 -16.34 13.71
C ASN A 86 -1.99 -15.60 14.77
N ARG A 87 -1.73 -15.82 16.06
CA ARG A 87 -2.37 -15.06 17.15
C ARG A 87 -2.11 -13.57 17.03
N LEU A 88 -0.87 -13.17 16.74
CA LEU A 88 -0.53 -11.74 16.55
C LEU A 88 -1.25 -11.14 15.33
N VAL A 89 -1.38 -11.88 14.23
CA VAL A 89 -2.14 -11.42 13.05
C VAL A 89 -3.61 -11.19 13.39
N LEU A 90 -4.24 -12.11 14.11
CA LEU A 90 -5.63 -11.95 14.54
C LEU A 90 -5.77 -10.75 15.48
N PHE A 91 -4.82 -10.57 16.40
CA PHE A 91 -4.80 -9.43 17.30
C PHE A 91 -4.66 -8.09 16.56
N GLU A 92 -3.78 -7.99 15.57
CA GLU A 92 -3.64 -6.80 14.71
C GLU A 92 -4.95 -6.48 13.98
N GLN A 93 -5.66 -7.49 13.49
CA GLN A 93 -6.98 -7.32 12.84
C GLN A 93 -8.02 -6.76 13.82
N SER A 94 -8.13 -7.34 15.01
CA SER A 94 -9.06 -6.86 16.03
C SER A 94 -8.76 -5.42 16.48
N LEU A 95 -7.48 -5.03 16.56
CA LEU A 95 -7.11 -3.64 16.85
C LEU A 95 -7.52 -2.69 15.72
N SER A 96 -7.31 -3.08 14.46
CA SER A 96 -7.70 -2.27 13.31
C SER A 96 -9.21 -2.09 13.21
N GLU A 97 -10.00 -3.12 13.52
CA GLU A 97 -11.46 -3.03 13.58
C GLU A 97 -11.92 -2.07 14.69
N ARG A 98 -11.28 -2.12 15.86
CA ARG A 98 -11.57 -1.23 16.97
C ARG A 98 -11.22 0.22 16.65
N GLU A 99 -10.05 0.46 16.05
CA GLU A 99 -9.61 1.80 15.63
C GLU A 99 -10.60 2.41 14.65
N LYS A 100 -11.05 1.63 13.65
CA LYS A 100 -12.09 2.07 12.72
C LYS A 100 -13.39 2.43 13.45
N GLY A 101 -13.83 1.61 14.39
CA GLY A 101 -15.04 1.90 15.18
C GLY A 101 -14.94 3.18 16.00
N ILE A 102 -13.76 3.51 16.51
CA ILE A 102 -13.52 4.78 17.24
C ILE A 102 -13.59 5.97 16.27
N ILE A 103 -12.96 5.89 15.11
CA ILE A 103 -12.99 6.94 14.09
C ILE A 103 -14.44 7.21 13.64
N ASP A 104 -15.19 6.15 13.31
CA ASP A 104 -16.58 6.26 12.88
C ASP A 104 -17.45 6.93 13.98
N GLN A 105 -17.16 6.65 15.26
CA GLN A 105 -17.84 7.26 16.39
C GLN A 105 -17.48 8.75 16.55
N GLU A 106 -16.19 9.10 16.44
CA GLU A 106 -15.70 10.49 16.50
C GLU A 106 -16.33 11.37 15.40
N ASP A 107 -16.40 10.85 14.17
CA ASP A 107 -17.01 11.57 13.04
C ASP A 107 -18.51 11.80 13.25
N SER A 108 -19.21 10.83 13.87
CA SER A 108 -20.64 10.96 14.22
C SER A 108 -20.87 12.04 15.28
N VAL A 109 -19.99 12.13 16.28
CA VAL A 109 -20.07 13.12 17.37
C VAL A 109 -19.70 14.51 16.87
N ALA A 110 -18.70 14.63 15.98
CA ALA A 110 -18.31 15.92 15.39
C ALA A 110 -19.36 16.50 14.42
N SER A 111 -20.29 15.66 13.94
CA SER A 111 -21.37 16.06 13.02
C SER A 111 -22.67 16.47 13.73
N THR A 112 -22.71 16.46 15.08
CA THR A 112 -23.88 16.82 15.91
C THR A 112 -23.66 18.15 16.61
#